data_AF-A0AB74EP01-F1
#
_entry.id   AF-A0AB74EP01-F1
#
_cell.length_a   1.000
_cell.length_b   1.000
_cell.length_c   1.000
_cell.angle_alpha   90.00
_cell.angle_beta   90.00
_cell.angle_gamma   90.00
#
_symmetry.space_group_name_H-M   'P 1'
#
loop_
_entity.id
_entity.type
_entity.pdbx_description
1 polymer ?
#
loop_
_entity_poly.entity_id
_entity_poly.type
_entity_poly.pdbx_seq_one_letter_code
_entity_poly.pdbx_strand_id
1 'polypeptide(L)'
;MAGARKRPKYISVYVSEEEWKTIESLAKSVGLSQSAYLKLLGLGYKPASVYDGEAVKALAKINADQGRLGGLIKMWLANEERLMMFDHDQLAKAIFGVLEQIGEMQESMLEIVRSRRILAAKKIG
;
A
#
# COMPACT_ATOMS: atom_id res chain seq x y z
N MET A 1 -9.16 -39.20 -16.17
CA MET A 1 -10.45 -39.04 -15.45
C MET A 1 -10.18 -38.21 -14.21
N ALA A 2 -10.75 -37.00 -14.15
CA ALA A 2 -10.33 -35.91 -13.28
C ALA A 2 -10.45 -36.23 -11.78
N GLY A 3 -9.40 -35.90 -11.02
CA GLY A 3 -9.32 -36.13 -9.57
C GLY A 3 -10.37 -35.33 -8.79
N ALA A 4 -11.14 -36.05 -7.98
CA ALA A 4 -12.20 -35.49 -7.13
C ALA A 4 -11.63 -34.40 -6.18
N ARG A 5 -12.26 -33.22 -6.18
CA ARG A 5 -11.95 -32.13 -5.23
C ARG A 5 -12.24 -32.62 -3.80
N LYS A 6 -11.20 -32.82 -2.98
CA LYS A 6 -11.27 -33.19 -1.55
C LYS A 6 -11.85 -32.07 -0.67
N ARG A 7 -13.15 -31.76 -0.79
CA ARG A 7 -13.88 -30.86 0.14
C ARG A 7 -15.28 -31.41 0.41
N PRO A 8 -15.43 -32.31 1.41
CA PRO A 8 -16.68 -33.05 1.62
C PRO A 8 -17.78 -32.27 2.36
N LYS A 9 -17.47 -31.09 2.93
CA LYS A 9 -18.42 -30.30 3.72
C LYS A 9 -18.72 -28.96 3.04
N TYR A 10 -19.98 -28.58 2.99
CA TYR A 10 -20.47 -27.28 2.52
C TYR A 10 -21.21 -26.55 3.65
N ILE A 11 -21.32 -25.23 3.53
CA ILE A 11 -22.05 -24.37 4.47
C ILE A 11 -23.19 -23.72 3.66
N SER A 12 -24.44 -23.95 4.07
CA SER A 12 -25.60 -23.24 3.51
C SER A 12 -25.93 -22.05 4.39
N VAL A 13 -26.01 -20.86 3.81
CA VAL A 13 -26.39 -19.62 4.49
C VAL A 13 -27.63 -19.07 3.80
N TYR A 14 -28.71 -18.90 4.56
CA TYR A 14 -29.90 -18.21 4.08
C TYR A 14 -29.65 -16.70 4.12
N VAL A 15 -29.97 -16.04 3.01
CA VAL A 15 -29.80 -14.59 2.86
C VAL A 15 -31.02 -14.03 2.14
N SER A 16 -31.40 -12.81 2.51
CA SER A 16 -32.37 -11.99 1.78
C SER A 16 -31.79 -11.51 0.44
N GLU A 17 -32.63 -10.99 -0.46
CA GLU A 17 -32.14 -10.42 -1.73
C GLU A 17 -31.15 -9.26 -1.53
N GLU A 18 -31.37 -8.43 -0.51
CA GLU A 18 -30.49 -7.30 -0.19
C GLU A 18 -29.12 -7.78 0.29
N GLU A 19 -29.10 -8.76 1.19
CA GLU A 19 -27.86 -9.40 1.66
C GLU A 19 -27.13 -10.10 0.53
N TRP A 20 -27.86 -10.79 -0.36
CA TRP A 20 -27.27 -11.43 -1.54
C TRP A 20 -26.53 -10.44 -2.44
N LYS A 21 -27.20 -9.33 -2.81
CA LYS A 21 -26.62 -8.26 -3.63
C LYS A 21 -25.42 -7.62 -2.94
N THR A 22 -25.50 -7.42 -1.63
CA THR A 22 -24.40 -6.86 -0.84
C THR A 22 -23.18 -7.78 -0.84
N ILE A 23 -23.37 -9.07 -0.57
CA ILE A 23 -22.30 -10.08 -0.59
C ILE A 23 -21.71 -10.20 -2.00
N GLU A 24 -22.53 -10.16 -3.04
CA GLU A 24 -22.06 -10.17 -4.43
C GLU A 24 -21.18 -8.97 -4.74
N SER A 25 -21.63 -7.76 -4.38
CA SER A 25 -20.88 -6.52 -4.61
C SER A 25 -19.54 -6.53 -3.85
N LEU A 26 -19.55 -6.92 -2.57
CA LEU A 26 -18.34 -7.01 -1.75
C LEU A 26 -17.37 -8.08 -2.24
N ALA A 27 -17.88 -9.23 -2.71
CA ALA A 27 -17.04 -10.26 -3.29
C ALA A 27 -16.40 -9.80 -4.60
N LYS A 28 -17.17 -9.12 -5.47
CA LYS A 28 -16.68 -8.53 -6.73
C LYS A 28 -15.60 -7.46 -6.49
N SER A 29 -15.76 -6.61 -5.47
CA SER A 29 -14.80 -5.54 -5.19
C SER A 29 -13.42 -6.06 -4.78
N VAL A 30 -13.33 -7.31 -4.30
CA VAL A 30 -12.06 -7.98 -3.96
C VAL A 30 -11.71 -9.12 -4.93
N GLY A 31 -12.41 -9.26 -6.06
CA GLY A 31 -12.13 -10.26 -7.10
C GLY A 31 -12.39 -11.70 -6.69
N LEU A 32 -13.31 -11.95 -5.75
CA LEU A 32 -13.63 -13.27 -5.23
C LEU A 32 -15.06 -13.71 -5.62
N SER A 33 -15.30 -15.02 -5.63
CA SER A 33 -16.68 -15.53 -5.60
C SER A 33 -17.30 -15.30 -4.22
N GLN A 34 -18.63 -15.23 -4.14
CA GLN A 34 -19.35 -15.07 -2.86
C GLN A 34 -18.94 -16.14 -1.84
N SER A 35 -18.83 -17.40 -2.27
CA SER A 35 -18.43 -18.52 -1.40
C SER A 35 -16.97 -18.44 -0.95
N ALA A 36 -16.06 -17.97 -1.81
CA ALA A 36 -14.67 -17.74 -1.43
C ALA A 36 -14.54 -16.56 -0.46
N TYR A 37 -15.27 -15.48 -0.71
CA TYR A 37 -15.34 -14.29 0.13
C TYR A 37 -15.84 -14.64 1.55
N LEU A 38 -17.01 -15.28 1.67
CA LEU A 38 -17.57 -15.68 2.96
C LEU A 38 -16.70 -16.70 3.69
N LYS A 39 -16.11 -17.66 2.98
CA LYS A 39 -15.19 -18.62 3.57
C LYS A 39 -13.97 -17.91 4.16
N LEU A 40 -13.36 -17.00 3.40
CA LEU A 40 -12.20 -16.25 3.85
C LEU A 40 -12.55 -15.37 5.05
N LEU A 41 -13.68 -14.66 5.01
CA LEU A 41 -14.18 -13.89 6.16
C LEU A 41 -14.33 -14.75 7.41
N GLY A 42 -14.94 -15.93 7.28
CA GLY A 42 -15.10 -16.89 8.39
C GLY A 42 -13.77 -17.46 8.92
N LEU A 43 -12.69 -17.39 8.13
CA LEU A 43 -11.33 -17.76 8.51
C LEU A 43 -10.48 -16.53 8.95
N GLY A 44 -11.10 -15.36 9.11
CA GLY A 44 -10.44 -14.15 9.61
C GLY A 44 -9.71 -13.32 8.56
N TYR A 45 -10.02 -13.50 7.27
CA TYR A 45 -9.66 -12.56 6.22
C TYR A 45 -10.36 -11.21 6.46
N LYS A 46 -9.64 -10.12 6.26
CA LYS A 46 -10.19 -8.76 6.31
C LYS A 46 -10.05 -8.15 4.92
N PRO A 47 -11.16 -7.76 4.24
CA PRO A 47 -11.11 -7.21 2.88
C PRO A 47 -10.18 -5.98 2.80
N ALA A 48 -9.30 -5.98 1.79
CA ALA A 48 -8.23 -4.98 1.65
C ALA A 48 -8.76 -3.54 1.41
N SER A 49 -9.97 -3.40 0.87
CA SER A 49 -10.54 -2.14 0.36
C SER A 49 -10.60 -0.97 1.36
N VAL A 50 -10.75 -1.21 2.66
CA VAL A 50 -10.81 -0.10 3.65
C VAL A 50 -9.41 0.33 4.07
N TYR A 51 -8.45 -0.61 4.13
CA TYR A 51 -7.07 -0.33 4.55
C TYR A 51 -6.17 0.15 3.41
N ASP A 52 -6.46 -0.23 2.16
CA ASP A 52 -5.67 0.19 0.98
C ASP A 52 -5.91 1.66 0.62
N GLY A 53 -7.13 2.17 0.78
CA GLY A 53 -7.45 3.56 0.46
C GLY A 53 -6.67 4.57 1.31
N GLU A 54 -6.52 4.32 2.61
CA GLU A 54 -5.77 5.19 3.52
C GLU A 54 -4.25 5.07 3.29
N ALA A 55 -3.75 3.84 3.06
CA ALA A 55 -2.34 3.62 2.77
C ALA A 55 -1.93 4.27 1.45
N VAL A 56 -2.75 4.14 0.40
CA VAL A 56 -2.52 4.79 -0.90
C VAL A 56 -2.58 6.31 -0.77
N LYS A 57 -3.52 6.86 0.00
CA LYS A 57 -3.58 8.32 0.27
C LYS A 57 -2.35 8.81 1.04
N ALA A 58 -1.90 8.06 2.04
CA ALA A 58 -0.68 8.38 2.79
C ALA A 58 0.56 8.37 1.88
N LEU A 59 0.68 7.35 1.02
CA LEU A 59 1.76 7.25 0.03
C LEU A 59 1.71 8.39 -1.00
N ALA A 60 0.52 8.74 -1.50
CA ALA A 60 0.35 9.85 -2.43
C ALA A 60 0.77 11.20 -1.80
N LYS A 61 0.46 11.40 -0.51
CA LYS A 61 0.88 12.60 0.24
C LYS A 61 2.40 12.66 0.37
N ILE A 62 3.04 11.57 0.76
CA ILE A 62 4.50 11.50 0.90
C ILE A 62 5.21 11.77 -0.45
N ASN A 63 4.73 11.18 -1.55
CA ASN A 63 5.27 11.44 -2.88
C ASN A 63 5.11 12.92 -3.31
N ALA A 64 3.98 13.55 -2.99
CA ALA A 64 3.78 14.98 -3.25
C ALA A 64 4.76 15.84 -2.45
N ASP A 65 5.02 15.48 -1.19
CA ASP A 65 5.97 16.17 -0.32
C ASP A 65 7.41 16.05 -0.85
N GLN A 66 7.80 14.88 -1.38
CA GLN A 66 9.08 14.68 -2.06
C GLN A 66 9.21 15.54 -3.33
N GLY A 67 8.14 15.63 -4.14
CA GLY A 67 8.11 16.52 -5.30
C GLY A 67 8.35 17.99 -4.93
N ARG A 68 7.76 18.44 -3.80
CA ARG A 68 8.00 19.79 -3.27
C ARG A 68 9.43 19.98 -2.78
N LEU A 69 10.01 19.00 -2.09
CA LEU A 69 11.41 19.04 -1.67
C LEU A 69 12.37 19.14 -2.88
N GLY A 70 12.14 18.33 -3.92
CA GLY A 70 12.92 18.42 -5.17
C GLY A 70 12.79 19.79 -5.84
N GLY A 71 11.60 20.38 -5.84
CA GLY A 71 11.37 21.75 -6.32
C GLY A 71 12.13 22.81 -5.52
N LEU A 72 12.17 22.67 -4.18
CA LEU A 72 12.94 23.55 -3.31
C LEU A 72 14.44 23.44 -3.56
N ILE A 73 14.98 22.22 -3.69
CA ILE A 73 16.39 22.00 -4.04
C ILE A 73 16.70 22.64 -5.40
N LYS A 74 15.82 22.43 -6.40
CA LYS A 74 15.99 23.02 -7.73
C LYS A 74 16.00 24.55 -7.68
N MET A 75 15.10 25.18 -6.92
CA MET A 75 15.10 26.63 -6.71
C MET A 75 16.36 27.13 -6.01
N TRP A 76 16.88 26.34 -5.08
CA TRP A 76 18.08 26.68 -4.33
C TRP A 76 19.33 26.61 -5.22
N LEU A 77 19.42 25.59 -6.07
CA LEU A 77 20.48 25.43 -7.07
C LEU A 77 20.37 26.45 -8.23
N ALA A 78 19.18 26.96 -8.53
CA ALA A 78 18.99 27.93 -9.61
C ALA A 78 19.43 29.36 -9.24
N ASN A 79 19.70 29.66 -7.96
CA ASN A 79 20.18 30.96 -7.51
C ASN A 79 21.70 30.93 -7.30
N GLU A 80 22.45 31.20 -8.37
CA GLU A 80 23.92 31.26 -8.37
C GLU A 80 24.48 32.25 -7.33
N GLU A 81 23.84 33.39 -7.10
CA GLU A 81 24.27 34.36 -6.06
C GLU A 81 24.18 33.79 -4.63
N ARG A 82 23.18 32.94 -4.35
CA ARG A 82 23.08 32.25 -3.05
C ARG A 82 24.09 31.13 -2.91
N LEU A 83 24.39 30.43 -4.00
CA LEU A 83 25.43 29.40 -4.06
C LEU A 83 26.81 29.98 -3.74
N MET A 84 27.08 31.24 -4.13
CA MET A 84 28.33 31.94 -3.80
C MET A 84 28.46 32.29 -2.30
N MET A 85 27.37 32.29 -1.52
CA MET A 85 27.40 32.56 -0.07
C MET A 85 27.69 31.32 0.78
N PHE A 86 27.58 30.12 0.20
CA PHE A 86 27.90 28.85 0.87
C PHE A 86 29.21 28.29 0.35
N ASP A 87 30.04 27.75 1.24
CA ASP A 87 31.18 26.94 0.81
C ASP A 87 30.66 25.71 0.05
N HIS A 88 31.32 25.34 -1.05
CA HIS A 88 30.90 24.24 -1.92
C HIS A 88 30.75 22.92 -1.14
N ASP A 89 31.57 22.72 -0.10
CA ASP A 89 31.50 21.56 0.78
C ASP A 89 30.23 21.55 1.66
N GLN A 90 29.79 22.72 2.14
CA GLN A 90 28.57 22.85 2.94
C GLN A 90 27.31 22.62 2.10
N LEU A 91 27.33 23.10 0.86
CA LEU A 91 26.25 22.87 -0.10
C LEU A 91 26.12 21.38 -0.43
N ALA A 92 27.24 20.73 -0.75
CA ALA A 92 27.27 19.30 -1.03
C ALA A 92 26.73 18.50 0.16
N LYS A 93 27.19 18.80 1.39
CA LYS A 93 26.69 18.15 2.62
C LYS A 93 25.19 18.33 2.82
N ALA A 94 24.65 19.53 2.60
CA ALA A 94 23.22 19.77 2.72
C ALA A 94 22.41 18.96 1.70
N ILE A 95 22.88 18.89 0.45
CA ILE A 95 22.23 18.11 -0.61
C ILE A 95 22.28 16.61 -0.29
N PHE A 96 23.44 16.09 0.09
CA PHE A 96 23.59 14.67 0.45
C PHE A 96 22.75 14.30 1.68
N GLY A 97 22.68 15.16 2.70
CA GLY A 97 21.84 14.92 3.88
C GLY A 97 20.34 14.86 3.53
N VAL A 98 19.87 15.70 2.62
CA VAL A 98 18.47 15.63 2.16
C VAL A 98 18.21 14.38 1.31
N LEU A 99 19.16 13.99 0.45
CA LEU A 99 19.05 12.76 -0.33
C LEU A 99 19.03 11.50 0.55
N GLU A 100 19.83 11.49 1.61
CA GLU A 100 19.86 10.42 2.61
C GLU A 100 18.51 10.29 3.33
N GLN A 101 17.95 11.42 3.79
CA GLN A 101 16.60 11.44 4.41
C GLN A 101 15.51 10.96 3.44
N ILE A 102 15.61 11.29 2.14
CA ILE A 102 14.69 10.76 1.12
C ILE A 102 14.86 9.24 0.99
N GLY A 103 16.10 8.74 1.00
CA GLY A 103 16.41 7.31 0.96
C GLY A 103 15.83 6.53 2.14
N GLU A 104 16.06 7.01 3.36
CA GLU A 104 15.50 6.40 4.59
C GLU A 104 13.96 6.38 4.57
N MET A 105 13.36 7.48 4.11
CA MET A 105 11.90 7.57 3.95
C MET A 105 11.39 6.53 2.93
N GLN A 106 12.11 6.33 1.82
CA GLN A 106 11.76 5.31 0.81
C GLN A 106 11.90 3.88 1.32
N GLU A 107 12.90 3.61 2.15
CA GLU A 107 13.12 2.28 2.73
C GLU A 107 12.04 1.94 3.75
N SER A 108 11.66 2.90 4.61
CA SER A 108 10.52 2.73 5.54
C SER A 108 9.19 2.48 4.78
N MET A 109 8.97 3.14 3.64
CA MET A 109 7.82 2.88 2.76
C MET A 109 7.83 1.44 2.23
N LEU A 110 9.00 0.97 1.77
CA LEU A 110 9.18 -0.39 1.25
C LEU A 110 8.91 -1.45 2.33
N GLU A 111 9.35 -1.20 3.56
CA GLU A 111 9.08 -2.05 4.73
C GLU A 111 7.59 -2.12 5.07
N ILE A 112 6.88 -0.99 5.07
CA ILE A 112 5.42 -0.95 5.34
C ILE A 112 4.67 -1.80 4.30
N VAL A 113 5.07 -1.72 3.04
CA VAL A 113 4.47 -2.53 1.95
C VAL A 113 4.86 -4.01 2.08
N ARG A 114 6.13 -4.33 2.36
CA ARG A 114 6.65 -5.71 2.47
C ARG A 114 6.07 -6.45 3.68
N SER A 115 6.05 -5.80 4.85
CA SER A 115 5.50 -6.36 6.09
C SER A 115 4.03 -6.78 5.94
N ARG A 116 3.27 -6.03 5.13
CA ARG A 116 1.86 -6.33 4.83
C ARG A 116 1.69 -7.49 3.84
N ARG A 117 2.63 -7.68 2.91
CA ARG A 117 2.66 -8.84 1.99
C ARG A 117 2.95 -10.15 2.74
N ILE A 118 3.81 -10.11 3.77
CA ILE A 118 4.11 -11.27 4.63
C ILE A 118 2.90 -11.63 5.50
N LEU A 119 2.18 -10.67 6.08
CA LEU A 119 0.96 -10.94 6.85
C LEU A 119 -0.18 -11.52 6.00
N ALA A 120 -0.29 -11.12 4.74
CA ALA A 120 -1.23 -11.73 3.80
C ALA A 120 -0.82 -13.17 3.41
N ALA A 121 0.48 -13.44 3.25
CA ALA A 121 0.98 -14.77 2.89
C ALA A 121 0.97 -15.79 4.06
N LYS A 122 1.29 -15.34 5.28
CA LYS A 122 1.41 -16.21 6.48
C LYS A 122 0.06 -16.67 7.04
N LYS A 123 -1.04 -16.07 6.61
CA LYS A 123 -2.41 -16.40 7.05
C LYS A 123 -3.14 -17.37 6.10
N ILE A 124 -2.49 -17.75 5.00
CA ILE A 124 -3.02 -18.64 3.96
C ILE A 124 -2.32 -20.02 3.96
N GLY A 125 -1.18 -20.16 4.64
CA GLY A 125 -0.56 -21.45 4.96
C GLY A 125 -1.10 -22.02 6.26
#